data_AF-A0A1H9UMP9-F1
#
_entry.id   AF-A0A1H9UMP9-F1
#
_cell.length_a   1.000
_cell.length_b   1.000
_cell.length_c   1.000
_cell.angle_alpha   90.00
_cell.angle_beta   90.00
_cell.angle_gamma   90.00
#
_symmetry.space_group_name_H-M   'P 1'
#
loop_
_entity.id
_entity.type
_entity.pdbx_description
1 polymer ?
#
loop_
_entity_poly.entity_id
_entity_poly.type
_entity_poly.pdbx_seq_one_letter_code
_entity_poly.pdbx_strand_id
1 'polypeptide(L)'
;MPRTDRTETNGTTNGTDSTRGTKPAPATPAPPVTGEELRSVLAELIGVSPAEIEDDANLIRLGLGSLEMMRLVTKWRRAGLGVDFGELTSTPTFAAWNDRITQELTEKTG
;
A
#
# COMPACT_ATOMS: atom_id res chain seq x y z
N MET A 1 57.88 22.25 -13.28
CA MET A 1 57.00 23.22 -12.58
C MET A 1 56.64 24.31 -13.57
N PRO A 2 55.41 24.86 -13.69
CA PRO A 2 54.09 24.55 -13.10
C PRO A 2 53.11 23.97 -14.17
N ARG A 3 51.96 23.31 -13.96
CA ARG A 3 50.79 23.38 -13.05
C ARG A 3 49.91 24.63 -13.18
N THR A 4 48.81 24.47 -13.90
CA THR A 4 47.51 25.16 -13.77
C THR A 4 46.49 24.15 -14.31
N ASP A 5 45.86 23.35 -13.46
CA ASP A 5 44.63 23.66 -12.72
C ASP A 5 43.56 24.34 -13.58
N ARG A 6 42.56 23.55 -13.95
CA ARG A 6 41.20 24.02 -14.11
C ARG A 6 40.29 22.96 -13.50
N THR A 7 39.97 23.18 -12.24
CA THR A 7 38.77 22.66 -11.59
C THR A 7 37.52 23.37 -12.13
N GLU A 8 36.33 22.81 -11.82
CA GLU A 8 34.95 23.16 -12.26
C GLU A 8 34.38 22.17 -13.31
N THR A 9 33.25 21.49 -13.13
CA THR A 9 32.24 21.45 -12.05
C THR A 9 31.30 20.26 -12.27
N ASN A 10 30.87 19.67 -11.15
CA ASN A 10 29.56 19.06 -10.83
C ASN A 10 28.61 18.58 -11.95
N GLY A 11 28.02 17.41 -11.71
CA GLY A 11 26.72 17.09 -12.27
C GLY A 11 26.32 15.62 -12.14
N THR A 12 25.95 15.23 -10.93
CA THR A 12 25.13 14.06 -10.60
C THR A 12 24.09 13.73 -11.68
N THR A 13 24.09 12.48 -12.16
CA THR A 13 22.97 11.54 -12.06
C THR A 13 23.43 10.17 -12.53
N ASN A 14 23.87 9.33 -11.58
CA ASN A 14 23.81 7.88 -11.76
C ASN A 14 22.34 7.49 -11.67
N GLY A 15 21.64 7.46 -12.80
CA GLY A 15 20.37 6.75 -12.95
C GLY A 15 20.65 5.25 -13.02
N THR A 16 21.06 4.67 -11.89
CA THR A 16 21.11 3.22 -11.75
C THR A 16 19.75 2.74 -11.33
N ASP A 17 19.36 1.63 -11.96
CA ASP A 17 18.38 0.66 -11.50
C ASP A 17 16.93 0.87 -11.91
N SER A 18 16.67 0.50 -13.17
CA SER A 18 15.43 -0.20 -13.51
C SER A 18 15.39 -1.54 -12.76
N THR A 19 15.07 -1.52 -11.46
CA THR A 19 14.55 -2.72 -10.79
C THR A 19 13.15 -2.93 -11.31
N ARG A 20 13.05 -3.63 -12.45
CA ARG A 20 11.85 -4.35 -12.83
C ARG A 20 11.65 -5.43 -11.77
N GLY A 21 10.93 -5.08 -10.71
CA GLY A 21 10.42 -6.06 -9.77
C GLY A 21 9.55 -7.04 -10.54
N THR A 22 10.03 -8.25 -10.73
CA THR A 22 9.20 -9.41 -11.05
C THR A 22 8.09 -9.43 -9.99
N LYS A 23 6.87 -9.04 -10.33
CA LYS A 23 5.71 -9.20 -9.46
C LYS A 23 5.44 -10.71 -9.36
N PRO A 24 5.75 -11.41 -8.25
CA PRO A 24 5.16 -12.72 -8.06
C PRO A 24 3.64 -12.55 -8.08
N ALA A 25 2.92 -13.44 -8.75
CA ALA A 25 1.46 -13.44 -8.74
C ALA A 25 0.99 -13.34 -7.27
N PRO A 26 0.06 -12.44 -6.90
CA PRO A 26 -0.27 -12.26 -5.51
C PRO A 26 -1.05 -13.49 -5.05
N ALA A 27 -0.38 -14.38 -4.31
CA ALA A 27 -1.03 -15.06 -3.21
C ALA A 27 -1.60 -13.94 -2.34
N THR A 28 -2.94 -13.89 -2.19
CA THR A 28 -3.69 -12.88 -1.43
C THR A 28 -2.87 -12.38 -0.23
N PRO A 29 -2.61 -11.07 -0.04
CA PRO A 29 -1.58 -10.58 0.89
C PRO A 29 -1.92 -10.79 2.37
N ALA A 30 -0.90 -10.85 3.24
CA ALA A 30 -1.06 -10.88 4.71
C ALA A 30 -1.81 -9.62 5.22
N PRO A 31 -2.37 -9.63 6.45
CA PRO A 31 -2.91 -8.40 7.02
C PRO A 31 -1.83 -7.30 7.03
N PRO A 32 -2.14 -6.10 6.51
CA PRO A 32 -1.20 -4.99 6.54
C PRO A 32 -0.99 -4.53 7.98
N VAL A 33 0.26 -4.32 8.36
CA VAL A 33 0.63 -3.80 9.69
C VAL A 33 0.89 -2.30 9.68
N THR A 34 0.91 -1.68 8.49
CA THR A 34 1.02 -0.23 8.29
C THR A 34 0.08 0.27 7.19
N GLY A 35 -0.19 1.58 7.18
CA GLY A 35 -0.98 2.22 6.11
C GLY A 35 -0.31 2.16 4.74
N GLU A 36 1.02 2.19 4.66
CA GLU A 36 1.75 2.05 3.39
C GLU A 36 1.58 0.64 2.79
N GLU A 37 1.61 -0.40 3.63
CA GLU A 37 1.32 -1.77 3.21
C GLU A 37 -0.12 -1.92 2.74
N LEU A 38 -1.08 -1.38 3.49
CA LEU A 38 -2.49 -1.38 3.10
C LEU A 38 -2.66 -0.72 1.72
N ARG A 39 -2.06 0.46 1.53
CA ARG A 39 -2.13 1.21 0.27
C ARG A 39 -1.54 0.41 -0.89
N SER A 40 -0.40 -0.22 -0.68
CA SER A 40 0.27 -1.05 -1.69
C SER A 40 -0.59 -2.25 -2.08
N VAL A 41 -1.17 -2.95 -1.10
CA VAL A 41 -2.09 -4.06 -1.31
C VAL A 41 -3.32 -3.65 -2.13
N LEU A 42 -3.94 -2.53 -1.77
CA LEU A 42 -5.13 -2.04 -2.45
C LEU A 42 -4.80 -1.58 -3.88
N ALA A 43 -3.69 -0.88 -4.07
CA ALA A 43 -3.22 -0.45 -5.38
C ALA A 43 -2.98 -1.63 -6.32
N GLU A 44 -2.38 -2.71 -5.83
CA GLU A 44 -2.17 -3.92 -6.61
C GLU A 44 -3.47 -4.63 -7.01
N LEU A 45 -4.48 -4.61 -6.15
CA LEU A 45 -5.78 -5.21 -6.40
C LEU A 45 -6.62 -4.39 -7.38
N ILE A 46 -6.55 -3.07 -7.27
CA ILE A 46 -7.26 -2.12 -8.15
C ILE A 46 -6.54 -2.00 -9.51
N GLY A 47 -5.22 -2.17 -9.54
CA GLY A 47 -4.40 -2.01 -10.74
C GLY A 47 -3.94 -0.56 -10.99
N VAL A 48 -3.74 0.21 -9.93
CA VAL A 48 -3.27 1.62 -9.95
C VAL A 48 -1.95 1.77 -9.20
N SER A 49 -1.31 2.93 -9.30
CA SER A 49 -0.18 3.27 -8.42
C SER A 49 -0.66 3.52 -6.98
N PRO A 50 0.11 3.16 -5.93
CA PRO A 50 -0.19 3.54 -4.55
C PRO A 50 -0.41 5.05 -4.37
N ALA A 51 0.30 5.87 -5.13
CA ALA A 51 0.18 7.33 -5.09
C ALA A 51 -1.17 7.86 -5.63
N GLU A 52 -1.94 7.03 -6.36
CA GLU A 52 -3.28 7.38 -6.85
C GLU A 52 -4.37 7.12 -5.79
N ILE A 53 -4.04 6.44 -4.68
CA ILE A 53 -4.96 6.19 -3.57
C ILE A 53 -4.76 7.28 -2.52
N GLU A 54 -5.51 8.38 -2.70
CA GLU A 54 -5.66 9.44 -1.70
C GLU A 54 -6.39 8.93 -0.44
N ASP A 55 -6.24 9.63 0.67
CA ASP A 55 -6.80 9.22 1.96
C ASP A 55 -8.34 9.19 1.96
N ASP A 56 -8.97 10.13 1.27
CA ASP A 56 -10.44 10.22 1.13
C ASP A 56 -10.98 9.44 -0.07
N ALA A 57 -10.09 8.77 -0.83
CA ALA A 57 -10.47 8.07 -2.04
C ALA A 57 -11.39 6.88 -1.73
N ASN A 58 -12.53 6.82 -2.40
CA ASN A 58 -13.46 5.71 -2.29
C ASN A 58 -12.94 4.50 -3.09
N LEU A 59 -12.49 3.46 -2.39
CA LEU A 59 -11.84 2.28 -2.95
C LEU A 59 -12.74 1.51 -3.91
N ILE A 60 -14.04 1.44 -3.62
CA ILE A 60 -15.02 0.78 -4.51
C ILE A 60 -15.15 1.56 -5.82
N ARG A 61 -15.19 2.89 -5.74
CA ARG A 61 -15.23 3.76 -6.93
C ARG A 61 -13.93 3.73 -7.72
N LEU A 62 -12.79 3.51 -7.06
CA LEU A 62 -11.49 3.31 -7.70
C LEU A 62 -11.39 1.96 -8.43
N GLY A 63 -12.26 0.99 -8.11
CA GLY A 63 -12.31 -0.30 -8.81
C GLY A 63 -12.14 -1.53 -7.92
N LEU A 64 -12.10 -1.36 -6.60
CA LEU A 64 -12.04 -2.50 -5.68
C LEU A 64 -13.36 -3.27 -5.69
N GLY A 65 -13.32 -4.49 -6.21
CA GLY A 65 -14.49 -5.36 -6.31
C GLY A 65 -14.86 -6.05 -4.99
N SER A 66 -16.14 -6.42 -4.88
CA SER A 66 -16.67 -7.10 -3.68
C SER A 66 -16.02 -8.45 -3.40
N LEU A 67 -15.62 -9.18 -4.44
CA LEU A 67 -14.97 -10.48 -4.28
C LEU A 67 -13.58 -10.33 -3.67
N GLU A 68 -12.81 -9.33 -4.11
CA GLU A 68 -11.51 -8.97 -3.59
C GLU A 68 -11.63 -8.54 -2.12
N MET A 69 -12.61 -7.69 -1.80
CA MET A 69 -12.91 -7.29 -0.42
C MET A 69 -13.25 -8.48 0.47
N MET A 70 -14.15 -9.37 0.04
CA MET A 70 -14.51 -10.57 0.81
C MET A 70 -13.30 -11.48 1.05
N ARG A 71 -12.40 -11.61 0.07
CA ARG A 71 -11.15 -12.38 0.20
C ARG A 71 -10.20 -11.74 1.22
N LEU A 72 -10.03 -10.42 1.17
CA LEU A 72 -9.23 -9.67 2.16
C LEU A 72 -9.78 -9.87 3.57
N VAL A 73 -11.06 -9.59 3.79
CA VAL A 73 -11.73 -9.73 5.09
C VAL A 73 -11.58 -11.15 5.63
N THR A 74 -11.83 -12.18 4.80
CA THR A 74 -11.69 -13.58 5.22
C THR A 74 -10.26 -13.90 5.65
N LYS A 75 -9.27 -13.42 4.90
CA LYS A 75 -7.86 -13.68 5.21
C LYS A 75 -7.41 -12.94 6.47
N TRP A 76 -7.77 -11.67 6.59
CA TRP A 76 -7.46 -10.84 7.74
C TRP A 76 -8.02 -11.44 9.03
N ARG A 77 -9.28 -11.91 9.02
CA ARG A 77 -9.87 -12.63 10.15
C ARG A 77 -9.15 -13.91 10.53
N ARG A 78 -8.73 -14.72 9.53
CA ARG A 78 -7.95 -15.93 9.78
C ARG A 78 -6.58 -15.64 10.39
N ALA A 79 -6.01 -14.47 10.08
CA ALA A 79 -4.78 -13.98 10.69
C ALA A 79 -5.02 -13.26 12.04
N GLY A 80 -6.26 -13.27 12.52
CA GLY A 80 -6.65 -12.69 13.80
C GLY A 80 -7.21 -11.28 13.72
N LEU A 81 -7.05 -10.53 12.61
CA LEU A 81 -7.51 -9.15 12.48
C LEU A 81 -9.05 -9.08 12.36
N GLY A 82 -9.71 -8.46 13.35
CA GLY A 82 -11.17 -8.50 13.56
C GLY A 82 -11.97 -7.50 12.71
N VAL A 83 -11.71 -7.45 11.40
CA VAL A 83 -12.39 -6.50 10.50
C VAL A 83 -13.57 -7.14 9.76
N ASP A 84 -14.67 -6.39 9.63
CA ASP A 84 -15.92 -6.84 9.02
C ASP A 84 -16.19 -6.23 7.65
N PHE A 85 -16.75 -7.02 6.71
CA PHE A 85 -17.10 -6.52 5.38
C PHE A 85 -18.14 -5.39 5.45
N GLY A 86 -19.15 -5.52 6.31
CA GLY A 86 -20.17 -4.48 6.49
C GLY A 86 -19.58 -3.16 6.96
N GLU A 87 -18.57 -3.22 7.83
CA GLU A 87 -17.85 -2.04 8.32
C GLU A 87 -17.06 -1.37 7.19
N LEU A 88 -16.24 -2.15 6.49
CA LEU A 88 -15.41 -1.65 5.38
C LEU A 88 -16.23 -1.06 4.22
N THR A 89 -17.39 -1.65 3.92
CA THR A 89 -18.27 -1.16 2.85
C THR A 89 -19.12 0.05 3.26
N SER A 90 -19.34 0.27 4.56
CA SER A 90 -20.08 1.44 5.06
C SER A 90 -19.30 2.73 4.85
N THR A 91 -17.99 2.70 5.08
CA THR A 91 -17.09 3.83 4.85
C THR A 91 -15.91 3.38 3.99
N PRO A 92 -16.08 3.27 2.65
CA PRO A 92 -15.11 2.64 1.76
C PRO A 92 -13.95 3.57 1.36
N THR A 93 -13.50 4.43 2.27
CA THR A 93 -12.37 5.34 2.06
C THR A 93 -11.08 4.73 2.60
N PHE A 94 -9.94 5.03 1.98
CA PHE A 94 -8.65 4.56 2.47
C PHE A 94 -8.40 4.92 3.94
N ALA A 95 -8.64 6.17 4.34
CA ALA A 95 -8.43 6.66 5.71
C ALA A 95 -9.23 5.84 6.73
N ALA A 96 -10.54 5.69 6.52
CA ALA A 96 -11.39 4.91 7.41
C ALA A 96 -10.95 3.44 7.56
N TRP A 97 -10.48 2.82 6.46
CA TRP A 97 -9.95 1.46 6.50
C TRP A 97 -8.65 1.39 7.29
N ASN A 98 -7.73 2.32 7.03
CA ASN A 98 -6.45 2.41 7.73
C ASN A 98 -6.63 2.62 9.24
N ASP A 99 -7.50 3.55 9.63
CA ASP A 99 -7.79 3.85 11.03
C ASP A 99 -8.37 2.62 11.73
N ARG A 100 -9.32 1.94 11.10
CA ARG A 100 -9.94 0.75 11.67
C ARG A 100 -8.95 -0.40 11.85
N ILE A 101 -8.10 -0.65 10.86
CA ILE A 101 -7.07 -1.68 10.93
C ILE A 101 -6.05 -1.34 12.02
N THR A 102 -5.63 -0.07 12.12
CA THR A 102 -4.68 0.40 13.13
C THR A 102 -5.24 0.24 14.55
N GLN A 103 -6.53 0.53 14.74
CA GLN A 103 -7.22 0.32 16.01
C GLN A 103 -7.20 -1.16 16.41
N GLU A 104 -7.57 -2.07 15.50
CA GLU A 104 -7.57 -3.52 15.76
C GLU A 104 -6.18 -4.07 16.11
N LEU A 105 -5.13 -3.56 15.46
CA LEU A 105 -3.74 -3.96 15.76
C LEU A 105 -3.29 -3.45 17.14
N THR A 106 -3.74 -2.26 17.53
CA THR A 106 -3.43 -1.67 18.84
C THR A 106 -4.13 -2.45 19.97
N GLU A 107 -5.41 -2.78 19.81
CA GLU A 107 -6.20 -3.54 20.79
C GLU A 107 -5.68 -4.96 21.03
N LYS A 108 -4.99 -5.56 20.06
CA LYS A 108 -4.39 -6.90 20.18
C LYS A 108 -3.03 -6.95 20.84
N THR A 109 -2.36 -5.81 20.97
CA THR A 109 -1.00 -5.72 21.51
C THR A 109 -1.01 -5.45 23.02
N GLY A 110 -2.16 -5.12 23.61
CA GLY A 110 -2.38 -4.99 25.06
C GLY A 110 -3.00 -6.22 25.69
#